data_AF-A0AAX0R6R2-F1
#
_entry.id   AF-A0AAX0R6R2-F1
#
_cell.length_a   1.000
_cell.length_b   1.000
_cell.length_c   1.000
_cell.angle_alpha   90.00
_cell.angle_beta   90.00
_cell.angle_gamma   90.00
#
_symmetry.space_group_name_H-M   'P 1'
#
loop_
_entity.id
_entity.type
_entity.pdbx_description
1 polymer ?
#
loop_
_entity_poly.entity_id
_entity_poly.type
_entity_poly.pdbx_seq_one_letter_code
_entity_poly.pdbx_strand_id
1 'polypeptide(L)'
;MSHILRKHRAAALVGAAIIAGAACLPFTLNAANAVASPADAGGVLAAGGSFASIVDTDKPAVVTITTTVKATDVSADQQSPMDEQFRQFFEDQGIPLPRQAPKNRPSQQAMALGSGFIISPDGVVVTNNHVIDNAVDIKVTLDDGTELPAKLIGTDPKSDVAVLKIEAGKPLQTIAWGDSDRLKLGDQILAIGNPFGIGTTVTAGIVSARGRDLHSGPYDDFIQIDAPINHGNSGGPLVDRSGNVVGINTAIYSPNGGSVGVGFAIPSDEAKAIVAKLQKDGTIDHGYLGVQIQPVTKDVADAVGLDKTGGALVAAVTADTPAAHAGVKPGDIITSVGGESVKTPKDLSRLVADLSPGAKKSLGIWRDGKTIDLNVTVGGNEDGQKQAAAESSDNKGESSGQPSLGIGLADLTPDVRQQLNLPRAVSGAVVASVDPDKSAAAAGIQSGDVIVSVNDRPVHNSRDVKTAIAEAGKAGRKSVLLLVERDGGKTFVAVPFGAA
;
A
#
# COMPACT_ATOMS: atom_id res chain seq x y z
N MET A 1 74.62 58.14 -2.23
CA MET A 1 74.08 59.31 -1.52
C MET A 1 72.70 58.94 -0.98
N SER A 2 72.49 58.94 0.34
CA SER A 2 71.26 58.45 1.05
C SER A 2 70.88 56.97 0.77
N HIS A 3 70.75 56.05 1.73
CA HIS A 3 70.77 56.06 3.20
C HIS A 3 69.49 56.44 3.96
N ILE A 4 68.32 56.29 3.32
CA ILE A 4 66.99 56.15 3.94
C ILE A 4 66.38 54.79 3.49
N LEU A 5 65.33 54.30 4.16
CA LEU A 5 64.71 52.95 4.00
C LEU A 5 65.46 51.76 4.66
N ARG A 6 66.22 52.02 5.74
CA ARG A 6 66.25 51.05 6.86
C ARG A 6 64.90 51.14 7.61
N LYS A 7 64.43 50.00 8.14
CA LYS A 7 63.11 49.79 8.78
C LYS A 7 61.91 49.90 7.82
N HIS A 8 61.53 48.77 7.21
CA HIS A 8 60.16 48.24 7.11
C HIS A 8 60.11 47.02 6.16
N ARG A 9 60.76 45.90 6.53
CA ARG A 9 60.53 44.59 5.88
C ARG A 9 60.90 43.35 6.69
N ALA A 10 60.76 43.43 8.02
CA ALA A 10 60.72 42.25 8.89
C ALA A 10 59.33 41.56 8.80
N ALA A 11 58.92 41.20 7.58
CA ALA A 11 57.60 40.67 7.24
C ALA A 11 57.65 39.96 5.88
N ALA A 12 58.49 38.92 5.79
CA ALA A 12 58.63 38.04 4.61
C ALA A 12 59.27 36.69 5.05
N LEU A 13 58.67 36.07 6.06
CA LEU A 13 59.07 34.76 6.59
C LEU A 13 58.07 33.68 6.14
N VAL A 14 58.55 32.44 6.01
CA VAL A 14 57.77 31.24 5.67
C VAL A 14 57.10 31.29 4.28
N GLY A 15 57.89 31.05 3.24
CA GLY A 15 57.43 30.77 1.89
C GLY A 15 58.58 30.25 1.00
N ALA A 16 58.34 29.16 0.27
CA ALA A 16 59.28 28.52 -0.67
C ALA A 16 60.64 28.08 -0.08
N ALA A 17 60.62 27.00 0.73
CA ALA A 17 61.77 26.12 0.94
C ALA A 17 61.27 24.65 0.98
N ILE A 18 62.17 23.69 0.71
CA ILE A 18 61.89 22.23 0.59
C ILE A 18 61.18 21.83 -0.73
N ILE A 19 61.92 21.93 -1.84
CA ILE A 19 61.84 21.01 -2.99
C ILE A 19 63.30 20.64 -3.37
N ALA A 20 63.52 19.40 -3.83
CA ALA A 20 64.79 18.77 -4.22
C ALA A 20 65.79 18.49 -3.06
N GLY A 21 65.96 17.20 -2.69
CA GLY A 21 66.91 16.83 -1.62
C GLY A 21 67.10 15.36 -1.19
N ALA A 22 66.40 14.36 -1.77
CA ALA A 22 66.70 12.92 -1.61
C ALA A 22 65.96 12.13 -2.71
N ALA A 23 66.47 11.16 -3.47
CA ALA A 23 67.65 10.26 -3.38
C ALA A 23 67.42 8.95 -2.59
N CYS A 24 66.89 7.95 -3.32
CA CYS A 24 67.05 6.49 -3.15
C CYS A 24 67.06 5.88 -1.73
N LEU A 25 65.89 5.40 -1.28
CA LEU A 25 65.76 4.19 -0.46
C LEU A 25 64.65 3.29 -1.05
N PRO A 26 64.73 1.95 -0.93
CA PRO A 26 63.82 1.04 -1.62
C PRO A 26 62.41 1.02 -0.98
N PHE A 27 61.39 0.93 -1.83
CA PHE A 27 60.02 0.63 -1.41
C PHE A 27 59.93 -0.83 -0.95
N THR A 28 60.21 -1.07 0.33
CA THR A 28 59.67 -2.27 1.00
C THR A 28 58.17 -2.08 1.13
N LEU A 29 57.40 -2.66 0.22
CA LEU A 29 55.96 -2.84 0.37
C LEU A 29 55.73 -3.75 1.58
N ASN A 30 55.65 -3.13 2.76
CA ASN A 30 55.15 -3.79 3.95
C ASN A 30 53.65 -3.98 3.75
N ALA A 31 53.30 -5.07 3.05
CA ALA A 31 51.96 -5.59 2.94
C ALA A 31 51.53 -6.09 4.32
N ALA A 32 51.27 -5.13 5.20
CA ALA A 32 50.40 -5.33 6.34
C ALA A 32 49.06 -5.76 5.75
N ASN A 33 48.86 -7.08 5.66
CA ASN A 33 47.56 -7.67 5.46
C ASN A 33 46.73 -7.25 6.68
N ALA A 34 46.10 -6.09 6.55
CA ALA A 34 44.84 -5.79 7.19
C ALA A 34 43.82 -6.78 6.64
N VAL A 35 43.95 -8.04 7.08
CA VAL A 35 42.82 -8.92 7.23
C VAL A 35 41.88 -8.12 8.12
N ALA A 36 40.88 -7.50 7.50
CA ALA A 36 39.76 -7.01 8.24
C ALA A 36 39.18 -8.26 8.91
N SER A 37 39.47 -8.45 10.20
CA SER A 37 38.69 -9.38 11.01
C SER A 37 37.23 -9.05 10.70
N PRO A 38 36.41 -10.04 10.30
CA PRO A 38 34.98 -9.79 10.15
C PRO A 38 34.55 -9.15 11.46
N ALA A 39 33.99 -7.93 11.39
CA ALA A 39 33.60 -7.19 12.59
C ALA A 39 32.71 -8.13 13.39
N ASP A 40 33.12 -8.44 14.63
CA ASP A 40 32.51 -9.51 15.42
C ASP A 40 31.01 -9.25 15.44
N ALA A 41 30.26 -10.07 14.69
CA ALA A 41 28.82 -10.04 14.63
C ALA A 41 28.38 -10.65 15.95
N GLY A 42 28.48 -9.82 17.00
CA GLY A 42 28.31 -10.14 18.41
C GLY A 42 26.88 -10.55 18.66
N GLY A 43 26.55 -11.74 18.18
CA GLY A 43 25.25 -12.35 18.27
C GLY A 43 24.94 -12.52 19.73
N VAL A 44 24.11 -11.62 20.25
CA VAL A 44 23.39 -11.82 21.50
C VAL A 44 22.38 -12.93 21.23
N LEU A 45 22.88 -14.16 21.14
CA LEU A 45 22.09 -15.37 21.30
C LEU A 45 21.35 -15.20 22.62
N ALA A 46 20.04 -15.50 22.64
CA ALA A 46 19.27 -15.39 23.86
C ALA A 46 19.93 -16.20 24.98
N ALA A 47 20.03 -15.64 26.19
CA ALA A 47 20.63 -16.35 27.32
C ALA A 47 19.78 -17.60 27.64
N GLY A 48 20.26 -18.78 27.22
CA GLY A 48 19.52 -20.05 27.29
C GLY A 48 18.89 -20.53 25.98
N GLY A 49 18.92 -19.74 24.89
CA GLY A 49 18.54 -20.17 23.54
C GLY A 49 17.07 -20.55 23.32
N SER A 50 16.20 -20.35 24.31
CA SER A 50 14.78 -20.73 24.29
C SER A 50 13.87 -19.51 24.32
N PHE A 51 12.72 -19.61 23.66
CA PHE A 51 11.66 -18.61 23.68
C PHE A 51 10.64 -18.83 24.82
N ALA A 52 10.76 -19.91 25.59
CA ALA A 52 9.74 -20.33 26.57
C ALA A 52 9.38 -19.24 27.59
N SER A 53 10.34 -18.48 28.11
CA SER A 53 10.08 -17.40 29.08
C SER A 53 9.30 -16.22 28.51
N ILE A 54 9.36 -15.99 27.20
CA ILE A 54 8.51 -15.00 26.51
C ILE A 54 7.09 -15.57 26.41
N VAL A 55 6.97 -16.82 25.92
CA VAL A 55 5.69 -17.52 25.80
C VAL A 55 4.95 -17.61 27.13
N ASP A 56 5.62 -18.00 28.22
CA ASP A 56 5.03 -18.11 29.56
C ASP A 56 4.53 -16.76 30.12
N THR A 57 5.07 -15.63 29.62
CA THR A 57 4.69 -14.26 30.03
C THR A 57 3.54 -13.72 29.18
N ASP A 58 3.60 -13.95 27.87
CA ASP A 58 2.75 -13.31 26.87
C ASP A 58 1.47 -14.12 26.57
N LYS A 59 1.58 -15.46 26.55
CA LYS A 59 0.48 -16.37 26.22
C LYS A 59 -0.81 -16.09 27.02
N PRO A 60 -0.80 -15.83 28.34
CA PRO A 60 -2.04 -15.60 29.09
C PRO A 60 -2.73 -14.25 28.78
N ALA A 61 -2.09 -13.36 28.02
CA ALA A 61 -2.71 -12.16 27.47
C ALA A 61 -3.28 -12.35 26.06
N VAL A 62 -2.94 -13.45 25.37
CA VAL A 62 -3.49 -13.80 24.06
C VAL A 62 -4.83 -14.52 24.24
N VAL A 63 -5.79 -14.19 23.38
CA VAL A 63 -7.17 -14.68 23.48
C VAL A 63 -7.65 -15.20 22.13
N THR A 64 -8.57 -16.17 22.17
CA THR A 64 -9.28 -16.63 20.98
C THR A 64 -10.53 -15.77 20.79
N ILE A 65 -10.87 -15.43 19.55
CA ILE A 65 -12.07 -14.66 19.22
C ILE A 65 -12.95 -15.52 18.32
N THR A 66 -14.21 -15.69 18.74
CA THR A 66 -15.24 -16.40 17.97
C THR A 66 -16.37 -15.44 17.71
N THR A 67 -16.72 -15.26 16.44
CA THR A 67 -17.82 -14.37 16.03
C THR A 67 -18.92 -15.14 15.33
N THR A 68 -20.17 -14.69 15.53
CA THR A 68 -21.36 -15.27 14.89
C THR A 68 -21.90 -14.26 13.88
N VAL A 69 -22.10 -14.64 12.61
CA VAL A 69 -22.68 -13.77 11.58
C VAL A 69 -24.11 -14.18 11.20
N LYS A 70 -24.87 -13.26 10.60
CA LYS A 70 -26.24 -13.53 10.12
C LYS A 70 -26.22 -14.24 8.76
N ALA A 71 -27.07 -15.27 8.63
CA ALA A 71 -27.19 -16.07 7.41
C ALA A 71 -27.89 -15.36 6.23
N THR A 72 -28.18 -14.06 6.35
CA THR A 72 -28.75 -13.21 5.27
C THR A 72 -27.69 -12.55 4.42
N ASP A 73 -26.49 -12.36 4.97
CA ASP A 73 -25.45 -11.51 4.38
C ASP A 73 -24.39 -12.35 3.63
N VAL A 74 -24.39 -13.68 3.86
CA VAL A 74 -23.78 -14.68 2.97
C VAL A 74 -24.54 -14.80 1.64
N SER A 75 -24.45 -13.74 0.82
CA SER A 75 -24.66 -13.82 -0.61
C SER A 75 -23.65 -14.78 -1.22
N ALA A 76 -24.04 -15.61 -2.19
CA ALA A 76 -23.13 -16.62 -2.76
C ALA A 76 -21.88 -16.03 -3.46
N ASP A 77 -21.91 -14.74 -3.79
CA ASP A 77 -20.80 -13.98 -4.38
C ASP A 77 -19.88 -13.31 -3.32
N GLN A 78 -20.10 -13.52 -2.02
CA GLN A 78 -19.27 -13.01 -0.91
C GLN A 78 -18.59 -14.11 -0.08
N GLN A 79 -18.44 -15.32 -0.62
CA GLN A 79 -17.39 -16.22 -0.14
C GLN A 79 -16.04 -15.63 -0.53
N SER A 80 -15.09 -15.54 0.40
CA SER A 80 -13.71 -15.22 0.03
C SER A 80 -13.19 -16.32 -0.91
N PRO A 81 -12.35 -16.01 -1.92
CA PRO A 81 -11.65 -17.04 -2.69
C PRO A 81 -10.90 -18.04 -1.78
N MET A 82 -10.48 -17.56 -0.60
CA MET A 82 -9.84 -18.33 0.46
C MET A 82 -10.78 -19.35 1.13
N ASP A 83 -12.08 -19.06 1.27
CA ASP A 83 -13.08 -19.96 1.86
C ASP A 83 -13.39 -21.15 0.95
N GLU A 84 -13.47 -20.89 -0.36
CA GLU A 84 -13.67 -21.94 -1.38
C GLU A 84 -12.46 -22.88 -1.45
N GLN A 85 -11.25 -22.31 -1.46
CA GLN A 85 -9.99 -23.04 -1.42
C GLN A 85 -9.84 -23.87 -0.13
N PHE A 86 -10.24 -23.33 1.02
CA PHE A 86 -10.25 -24.07 2.29
C PHE A 86 -11.18 -25.29 2.24
N ARG A 87 -12.38 -25.15 1.66
CA ARG A 87 -13.31 -26.29 1.46
C ARG A 87 -12.70 -27.36 0.56
N GLN A 88 -12.08 -26.96 -0.56
CA GLN A 88 -11.41 -27.89 -1.49
C GLN A 88 -10.25 -28.64 -0.81
N PHE A 89 -9.42 -27.96 -0.01
CA PHE A 89 -8.30 -28.59 0.69
C PHE A 89 -8.76 -29.73 1.63
N PHE A 90 -9.83 -29.53 2.40
CA PHE A 90 -10.36 -30.57 3.30
C PHE A 90 -11.11 -31.68 2.54
N GLU A 91 -11.78 -31.35 1.44
CA GLU A 91 -12.43 -32.34 0.56
C GLU A 91 -11.38 -33.26 -0.13
N ASP A 92 -10.26 -32.72 -0.63
CA ASP A 92 -9.16 -33.48 -1.25
C ASP A 92 -8.31 -34.28 -0.25
N GLN A 93 -8.08 -33.77 0.96
CA GLN A 93 -7.36 -34.50 2.02
C GLN A 93 -8.16 -35.70 2.57
N GLY A 94 -9.43 -35.86 2.19
CA GLY A 94 -10.31 -36.93 2.68
C GLY A 94 -10.69 -36.79 4.17
N ILE A 95 -10.44 -35.63 4.78
CA ILE A 95 -10.76 -35.34 6.17
C ILE A 95 -12.27 -35.08 6.26
N PRO A 96 -13.05 -35.89 7.01
CA PRO A 96 -14.50 -35.83 6.95
C PRO A 96 -15.05 -34.58 7.67
N LEU A 97 -15.23 -33.50 6.91
CA LEU A 97 -16.09 -32.38 7.31
C LEU A 97 -17.50 -32.91 7.66
N PRO A 98 -18.21 -32.31 8.65
CA PRO A 98 -19.54 -32.75 9.03
C PRO A 98 -20.51 -32.70 7.84
N ARG A 99 -20.95 -33.87 7.36
CA ARG A 99 -21.89 -34.00 6.24
C ARG A 99 -23.11 -33.10 6.46
N GLN A 100 -23.46 -32.31 5.45
CA GLN A 100 -24.69 -31.51 5.45
C GLN A 100 -25.90 -32.40 5.78
N ALA A 101 -26.55 -32.13 6.91
CA ALA A 101 -27.85 -32.70 7.24
C ALA A 101 -28.91 -32.19 6.21
N PRO A 102 -29.98 -32.96 5.94
CA PRO A 102 -30.95 -32.60 4.90
C PRO A 102 -31.58 -31.22 5.12
N LYS A 103 -31.93 -30.59 3.98
CA LYS A 103 -32.07 -29.15 3.74
C LYS A 103 -33.28 -28.45 4.40
N ASN A 104 -33.53 -28.72 5.69
CA ASN A 104 -34.60 -28.14 6.51
C ASN A 104 -34.14 -27.91 7.96
N ARG A 105 -33.23 -26.94 8.17
CA ARG A 105 -32.96 -26.31 9.46
C ARG A 105 -32.89 -24.79 9.28
N PRO A 106 -33.33 -23.98 10.25
CA PRO A 106 -33.25 -22.53 10.14
C PRO A 106 -31.78 -22.09 10.07
N SER A 107 -31.48 -21.15 9.17
CA SER A 107 -30.29 -20.28 9.13
C SER A 107 -29.02 -20.86 9.78
N GLN A 108 -28.16 -21.51 9.00
CA GLN A 108 -26.80 -21.81 9.48
C GLN A 108 -26.07 -20.48 9.70
N GLN A 109 -25.92 -20.09 10.97
CA GLN A 109 -25.00 -19.05 11.37
C GLN A 109 -23.60 -19.55 11.07
N ALA A 110 -22.86 -18.85 10.21
CA ALA A 110 -21.44 -19.09 10.09
C ALA A 110 -20.74 -18.55 11.35
N MET A 111 -19.66 -19.22 11.75
CA MET A 111 -18.79 -18.78 12.83
C MET A 111 -17.41 -18.52 12.26
N ALA A 112 -16.90 -17.31 12.44
CA ALA A 112 -15.51 -16.98 12.13
C ALA A 112 -14.66 -17.07 13.40
N LEU A 113 -13.37 -17.35 13.20
CA LEU A 113 -12.40 -17.60 14.27
C LEU A 113 -11.11 -16.82 14.01
N GLY A 114 -10.68 -16.06 15.01
CA GLY A 114 -9.40 -15.37 15.01
C GLY A 114 -8.78 -15.34 16.41
N SER A 115 -7.79 -14.48 16.55
CA SER A 115 -7.09 -14.19 17.81
C SER A 115 -7.19 -12.72 18.17
N GLY A 116 -6.87 -12.42 19.42
CA GLY A 116 -6.62 -11.05 19.89
C GLY A 116 -5.62 -11.06 21.03
N PHE A 117 -5.30 -9.88 21.55
CA PHE A 117 -4.46 -9.74 22.74
C PHE A 117 -4.93 -8.61 23.66
N ILE A 118 -4.81 -8.85 24.96
CA ILE A 118 -5.23 -7.93 26.02
C ILE A 118 -4.12 -6.90 26.25
N ILE A 119 -4.44 -5.62 26.06
CA ILE A 119 -3.49 -4.50 26.22
C ILE A 119 -3.70 -3.66 27.49
N SER A 120 -4.76 -3.95 28.27
CA SER A 120 -5.08 -3.24 29.51
C SER A 120 -5.74 -4.18 30.53
N PRO A 121 -5.38 -4.13 31.84
CA PRO A 121 -5.83 -5.13 32.82
C PRO A 121 -7.34 -5.12 33.09
N ASP A 122 -8.05 -4.06 32.66
CA ASP A 122 -9.50 -3.95 32.73
C ASP A 122 -10.22 -4.66 31.58
N GLY A 123 -9.50 -5.23 30.60
CA GLY A 123 -10.07 -6.05 29.52
C GLY A 123 -10.26 -5.34 28.18
N VAL A 124 -9.34 -4.44 27.79
CA VAL A 124 -9.25 -3.97 26.40
C VAL A 124 -8.48 -4.99 25.57
N VAL A 125 -9.10 -5.47 24.48
CA VAL A 125 -8.55 -6.46 23.55
C VAL A 125 -8.38 -5.83 22.17
N VAL A 126 -7.27 -6.11 21.50
CA VAL A 126 -7.00 -5.72 20.10
C VAL A 126 -7.07 -6.95 19.21
N THR A 127 -7.58 -6.78 17.99
CA THR A 127 -7.66 -7.80 16.93
C THR A 127 -7.76 -7.13 15.54
N ASN A 128 -7.91 -7.90 14.47
CA ASN A 128 -8.18 -7.37 13.12
C ASN A 128 -9.65 -7.00 12.94
N ASN A 129 -9.95 -6.09 11.99
CA ASN A 129 -11.34 -5.83 11.59
C ASN A 129 -11.98 -7.06 10.95
N HIS A 130 -11.29 -7.74 10.04
CA HIS A 130 -11.85 -8.89 9.31
C HIS A 130 -12.24 -10.09 10.20
N VAL A 131 -11.73 -10.17 11.44
CA VAL A 131 -12.10 -11.19 12.43
C VAL A 131 -13.49 -10.90 13.06
N ILE A 132 -13.89 -9.62 13.10
CA ILE A 132 -15.12 -9.15 13.74
C ILE A 132 -16.13 -8.52 12.77
N ASP A 133 -15.81 -8.47 11.47
CA ASP A 133 -16.68 -7.85 10.47
C ASP A 133 -18.02 -8.59 10.34
N ASN A 134 -19.10 -7.82 10.19
CA ASN A 134 -20.49 -8.28 10.16
C ASN A 134 -20.93 -9.18 11.35
N ALA A 135 -20.16 -9.24 12.44
CA ALA A 135 -20.48 -10.04 13.63
C ALA A 135 -21.70 -9.49 14.38
N VAL A 136 -22.62 -10.39 14.77
CA VAL A 136 -23.80 -10.07 15.58
C VAL A 136 -23.73 -10.59 17.01
N ASP A 137 -22.77 -11.47 17.30
CA ASP A 137 -22.27 -11.80 18.64
C ASP A 137 -20.76 -12.01 18.57
N ILE A 138 -20.03 -11.53 19.59
CA ILE A 138 -18.57 -11.61 19.67
C ILE A 138 -18.22 -12.21 21.04
N LYS A 139 -17.56 -13.37 21.02
CA LYS A 139 -17.01 -14.02 22.20
C LYS A 139 -15.49 -13.97 22.20
N VAL A 140 -14.94 -13.85 23.39
CA VAL A 140 -13.50 -13.94 23.66
C VAL A 140 -13.27 -15.08 24.65
N THR A 141 -12.41 -16.03 24.29
CA THR A 141 -11.98 -17.11 25.18
C THR A 141 -10.56 -16.84 25.66
N LEU A 142 -10.38 -16.76 26.98
CA LEU A 142 -9.10 -16.59 27.63
C LEU A 142 -8.26 -17.88 27.59
N ASP A 143 -6.95 -17.77 27.82
CA ASP A 143 -6.04 -18.93 27.87
C ASP A 143 -6.36 -19.91 29.02
N ASP A 144 -7.05 -19.46 30.07
CA ASP A 144 -7.59 -20.32 31.15
C ASP A 144 -8.91 -21.04 30.75
N GLY A 145 -9.39 -20.87 29.52
CA GLY A 145 -10.61 -21.45 28.98
C GLY A 145 -11.89 -20.67 29.30
N THR A 146 -11.81 -19.54 30.02
CA THR A 146 -13.00 -18.73 30.33
C THR A 146 -13.52 -18.04 29.07
N GLU A 147 -14.76 -18.37 28.65
CA GLU A 147 -15.52 -17.59 27.66
C GLU A 147 -16.12 -16.33 28.30
N LEU A 148 -15.94 -15.18 27.63
CA LEU A 148 -16.54 -13.90 27.98
C LEU A 148 -17.22 -13.26 26.75
N PRO A 149 -18.39 -12.64 26.91
CA PRO A 149 -18.96 -11.80 25.85
C PRO A 149 -18.13 -10.53 25.68
N ALA A 150 -17.93 -10.10 24.44
CA ALA A 150 -17.16 -8.90 24.10
C ALA A 150 -18.02 -7.83 23.44
N LYS A 151 -17.77 -6.59 23.81
CA LYS A 151 -18.38 -5.41 23.19
C LYS A 151 -17.39 -4.82 22.19
N LEU A 152 -17.82 -4.55 20.96
CA LEU A 152 -17.04 -3.72 20.04
C LEU A 152 -16.96 -2.30 20.61
N ILE A 153 -15.75 -1.79 20.81
CA ILE A 153 -15.51 -0.38 21.18
C ILE A 153 -15.37 0.46 19.91
N GLY A 154 -14.65 -0.07 18.92
CA GLY A 154 -14.51 0.55 17.62
C GLY A 154 -13.73 -0.30 16.64
N THR A 155 -13.85 0.02 15.36
CA THR A 155 -13.06 -0.62 14.29
C THR A 155 -12.67 0.37 13.19
N ASP A 156 -11.55 0.10 12.55
CA ASP A 156 -11.10 0.74 11.32
C ASP A 156 -10.90 -0.33 10.23
N PRO A 157 -11.87 -0.47 9.29
CA PRO A 157 -11.76 -1.42 8.19
C PRO A 157 -10.63 -1.12 7.21
N LYS A 158 -10.08 0.11 7.17
CA LYS A 158 -9.04 0.46 6.19
C LYS A 158 -7.63 0.12 6.65
N SER A 159 -7.39 0.14 7.96
CA SER A 159 -6.16 -0.36 8.58
C SER A 159 -6.27 -1.82 9.03
N ASP A 160 -7.45 -2.44 8.88
CA ASP A 160 -7.80 -3.76 9.39
C ASP A 160 -7.56 -3.94 10.91
N VAL A 161 -7.95 -2.98 11.76
CA VAL A 161 -7.79 -3.06 13.22
C VAL A 161 -9.11 -2.82 13.96
N ALA A 162 -9.41 -3.66 14.95
CA ALA A 162 -10.56 -3.53 15.83
C ALA A 162 -10.17 -3.55 17.31
N VAL A 163 -10.96 -2.85 18.14
CA VAL A 163 -10.83 -2.79 19.59
C VAL A 163 -12.10 -3.35 20.24
N LEU A 164 -11.93 -4.37 21.08
CA LEU A 164 -12.98 -5.01 21.85
C LEU A 164 -12.81 -4.74 23.36
N LYS A 165 -13.90 -4.91 24.11
CA LYS A 165 -13.95 -4.79 25.57
C LYS A 165 -14.65 -5.99 26.20
N ILE A 166 -13.96 -6.63 27.15
CA ILE A 166 -14.46 -7.74 27.96
C ILE A 166 -14.52 -7.36 29.45
N GLU A 167 -15.30 -8.10 30.23
CA GLU A 167 -15.51 -7.87 31.67
C GLU A 167 -15.25 -9.17 32.45
N ALA A 168 -14.04 -9.33 33.00
CA ALA A 168 -13.59 -10.59 33.60
C ALA A 168 -13.75 -10.68 35.13
N GLY A 169 -14.18 -9.62 35.81
CA GLY A 169 -14.31 -9.55 37.28
C GLY A 169 -13.00 -9.57 38.09
N LYS A 170 -11.88 -9.93 37.45
CA LYS A 170 -10.49 -9.89 37.94
C LYS A 170 -9.64 -9.02 37.00
N PRO A 171 -8.55 -8.37 37.47
CA PRO A 171 -7.53 -7.84 36.57
C PRO A 171 -6.97 -8.95 35.67
N LEU A 172 -6.79 -8.64 34.40
CA LEU A 172 -6.27 -9.56 33.39
C LEU A 172 -4.76 -9.38 33.19
N GLN A 173 -4.10 -10.45 32.72
CA GLN A 173 -2.74 -10.36 32.19
C GLN A 173 -2.76 -9.54 30.90
N THR A 174 -1.72 -8.73 30.68
CA THR A 174 -1.59 -7.83 29.53
C THR A 174 -0.26 -8.02 28.83
N ILE A 175 -0.24 -7.83 27.52
CA ILE A 175 1.00 -7.73 26.74
C ILE A 175 1.35 -6.26 26.44
N ALA A 176 2.64 -5.94 26.40
CA ALA A 176 3.12 -4.57 26.24
C ALA A 176 3.31 -4.20 24.75
N TRP A 177 3.05 -2.95 24.38
CA TRP A 177 3.35 -2.43 23.05
C TRP A 177 4.85 -2.14 22.88
N GLY A 178 5.43 -2.70 21.83
CA GLY A 178 6.80 -2.43 21.40
C GLY A 178 6.93 -1.16 20.55
N ASP A 179 7.99 -1.19 19.75
CA ASP A 179 8.46 -0.19 18.80
C ASP A 179 8.84 -0.99 17.53
N SER A 180 7.95 -0.95 16.54
CA SER A 180 8.10 -1.63 15.26
C SER A 180 9.05 -0.90 14.32
N ASP A 181 9.21 0.41 14.50
CA ASP A 181 10.12 1.20 13.68
C ASP A 181 11.60 0.84 13.89
N ARG A 182 11.95 0.32 15.07
CA ARG A 182 13.27 -0.22 15.37
C ARG A 182 13.55 -1.63 14.85
N LEU A 183 12.56 -2.36 14.31
CA LEU A 183 12.76 -3.69 13.71
C LEU A 183 13.63 -3.63 12.46
N LYS A 184 14.55 -4.58 12.36
CA LYS A 184 15.47 -4.79 11.23
C LYS A 184 15.23 -6.16 10.59
N LEU A 185 15.65 -6.30 9.34
CA LEU A 185 15.62 -7.59 8.65
C LEU A 185 16.55 -8.59 9.37
N GLY A 186 16.03 -9.77 9.67
CA GLY A 186 16.72 -10.79 10.47
C GLY A 186 16.52 -10.70 11.99
N ASP A 187 15.83 -9.68 12.52
CA ASP A 187 15.43 -9.68 13.93
C ASP A 187 14.41 -10.80 14.18
N GLN A 188 14.64 -11.59 15.24
CA GLN A 188 13.78 -12.74 15.58
C GLN A 188 12.46 -12.28 16.18
N ILE A 189 11.37 -12.91 15.75
CA ILE A 189 10.01 -12.65 16.24
C ILE A 189 9.28 -13.95 16.59
N LEU A 190 8.19 -13.82 17.36
CA LEU A 190 7.22 -14.88 17.60
C LEU A 190 5.83 -14.41 17.17
N ALA A 191 5.13 -15.21 16.38
CA ALA A 191 3.70 -15.03 16.14
C ALA A 191 2.92 -15.91 17.12
N ILE A 192 1.91 -15.34 17.78
CA ILE A 192 1.07 -16.04 18.76
C ILE A 192 -0.40 -15.90 18.37
N GLY A 193 -1.15 -17.00 18.47
CA GLY A 193 -2.60 -17.03 18.19
C GLY A 193 -3.20 -18.42 18.38
N ASN A 194 -4.46 -18.61 18.00
CA ASN A 194 -5.15 -19.91 18.03
C ASN A 194 -5.52 -20.40 16.62
N PRO A 195 -4.56 -20.93 15.83
CA PRO A 195 -4.84 -21.52 14.54
C PRO A 195 -5.87 -22.64 14.63
N PHE A 196 -6.89 -22.60 13.78
CA PHE A 196 -7.94 -23.62 13.67
C PHE A 196 -8.70 -23.97 14.98
N GLY A 197 -8.53 -23.20 16.07
CA GLY A 197 -9.25 -23.38 17.33
C GLY A 197 -8.69 -24.47 18.25
N ILE A 198 -7.52 -25.05 17.94
CA ILE A 198 -6.94 -26.19 18.69
C ILE A 198 -6.22 -25.78 19.99
N GLY A 199 -6.04 -24.48 20.23
CA GLY A 199 -5.39 -23.89 21.40
C GLY A 199 -4.26 -22.94 21.05
N THR A 200 -3.87 -22.10 22.02
CA THR A 200 -2.86 -21.06 21.85
C THR A 200 -1.52 -21.66 21.39
N THR A 201 -1.16 -21.36 20.14
CA THR A 201 0.01 -21.82 19.41
C THR A 201 0.99 -20.67 19.24
N VAL A 202 2.28 -20.98 19.24
CA VAL A 202 3.36 -20.03 18.99
C VAL A 202 4.20 -20.55 17.84
N THR A 203 4.52 -19.69 16.87
CA THR A 203 5.50 -19.99 15.83
C THR A 203 6.59 -18.93 15.81
N ALA A 204 7.81 -19.34 15.44
CA ALA A 204 9.01 -18.50 15.49
C ALA A 204 9.57 -18.27 14.08
N GLY A 205 10.21 -17.12 13.90
CA GLY A 205 10.84 -16.73 12.63
C GLY A 205 11.64 -15.45 12.76
N ILE A 206 11.80 -14.74 11.65
CA ILE A 206 12.46 -13.44 11.53
C ILE A 206 11.62 -12.45 10.73
N VAL A 207 11.90 -11.16 10.90
CA VAL A 207 11.47 -10.11 9.98
C VAL A 207 12.18 -10.30 8.63
N SER A 208 11.43 -10.62 7.58
CA SER A 208 11.92 -10.86 6.22
C SER A 208 11.93 -9.59 5.36
N ALA A 209 10.97 -8.67 5.58
CA ALA A 209 10.87 -7.36 4.91
C ALA A 209 10.03 -6.37 5.73
N ARG A 210 10.07 -5.09 5.36
CA ARG A 210 9.15 -4.01 5.78
C ARG A 210 8.76 -3.20 4.54
N GLY A 211 7.75 -2.32 4.60
CA GLY A 211 7.30 -1.57 3.42
C GLY A 211 6.61 -2.46 2.37
N ARG A 212 5.89 -3.50 2.80
CA ARG A 212 5.19 -4.40 1.86
C ARG A 212 3.81 -3.88 1.51
N ASP A 213 3.65 -3.57 0.23
CA ASP A 213 2.37 -3.46 -0.45
C ASP A 213 1.79 -4.85 -0.72
N LEU A 214 0.52 -5.07 -0.36
CA LEU A 214 -0.26 -6.23 -0.81
C LEU A 214 -1.37 -5.82 -1.79
N HIS A 215 -1.58 -4.50 -1.96
CA HIS A 215 -2.72 -3.90 -2.64
C HIS A 215 -4.07 -4.17 -1.93
N SER A 216 -4.04 -4.56 -0.65
CA SER A 216 -5.24 -4.75 0.17
C SER A 216 -5.89 -3.43 0.61
N GLY A 217 -5.09 -2.36 0.72
CA GLY A 217 -5.59 -1.04 1.09
C GLY A 217 -4.55 0.07 0.87
N PRO A 218 -4.96 1.35 1.00
CA PRO A 218 -4.04 2.47 0.84
C PRO A 218 -2.99 2.59 1.96
N TYR A 219 -3.14 1.84 3.05
CA TYR A 219 -2.28 1.86 4.25
C TYR A 219 -1.20 0.76 4.25
N ASP A 220 -1.20 -0.20 3.32
CA ASP A 220 -0.30 -1.38 3.39
C ASP A 220 1.19 -1.01 3.58
N ASP A 221 1.71 -1.11 4.81
CA ASP A 221 3.14 -1.00 5.16
C ASP A 221 3.53 -2.22 6.02
N PHE A 222 3.18 -3.41 5.53
CA PHE A 222 3.27 -4.61 6.37
C PHE A 222 4.72 -5.03 6.67
N ILE A 223 4.91 -5.52 7.88
CA ILE A 223 6.07 -6.31 8.26
C ILE A 223 5.88 -7.71 7.63
N GLN A 224 6.80 -8.12 6.76
CA GLN A 224 6.83 -9.50 6.27
C GLN A 224 7.62 -10.38 7.24
N ILE A 225 7.09 -11.57 7.53
CA ILE A 225 7.70 -12.58 8.40
C ILE A 225 7.72 -13.95 7.71
N ASP A 226 8.65 -14.82 8.12
CA ASP A 226 8.70 -16.23 7.72
C ASP A 226 8.11 -17.19 8.78
N ALA A 227 7.78 -16.67 9.97
CA ALA A 227 7.09 -17.42 11.03
C ALA A 227 5.75 -17.98 10.51
N PRO A 228 5.50 -19.30 10.60
CA PRO A 228 4.27 -19.90 10.08
C PRO A 228 2.99 -19.41 10.78
N ILE A 229 2.26 -18.50 10.15
CA ILE A 229 0.90 -18.10 10.54
C ILE A 229 -0.14 -18.68 9.57
N ASN A 230 -1.30 -19.08 10.10
CA ASN A 230 -2.42 -19.68 9.37
C ASN A 230 -3.77 -19.14 9.91
N HIS A 231 -4.89 -19.46 9.27
CA HIS A 231 -6.25 -19.11 9.76
C HIS A 231 -6.43 -19.36 11.26
N GLY A 232 -6.94 -18.36 11.97
CA GLY A 232 -7.06 -18.33 13.43
C GLY A 232 -5.92 -17.57 14.14
N ASN A 233 -4.78 -17.32 13.50
CA ASN A 233 -3.74 -16.42 14.05
C ASN A 233 -4.04 -14.93 13.83
N SER A 234 -4.89 -14.58 12.86
CA SER A 234 -5.24 -13.21 12.53
C SER A 234 -5.76 -12.45 13.76
N GLY A 235 -5.26 -11.23 13.98
CA GLY A 235 -5.52 -10.42 15.16
C GLY A 235 -4.64 -10.74 16.38
N GLY A 236 -3.93 -11.88 16.37
CA GLY A 236 -2.97 -12.24 17.41
C GLY A 236 -1.66 -11.45 17.30
N PRO A 237 -0.86 -11.32 18.38
CA PRO A 237 0.32 -10.47 18.38
C PRO A 237 1.51 -11.12 17.67
N LEU A 238 2.30 -10.26 17.02
CA LEU A 238 3.68 -10.52 16.63
C LEU A 238 4.59 -9.84 17.67
N VAL A 239 5.43 -10.60 18.37
CA VAL A 239 6.25 -10.09 19.48
C VAL A 239 7.75 -10.16 19.21
N ASP A 240 8.49 -9.22 19.78
CA ASP A 240 9.95 -9.19 19.72
C ASP A 240 10.60 -10.15 20.73
N ARG A 241 11.93 -10.18 20.73
CA ARG A 241 12.75 -10.96 21.69
C ARG A 241 12.64 -10.51 23.16
N SER A 242 11.78 -9.54 23.45
CA SER A 242 11.56 -8.94 24.77
C SER A 242 10.11 -9.12 25.26
N GLY A 243 9.23 -9.76 24.47
CA GLY A 243 7.80 -9.91 24.77
C GLY A 243 6.94 -8.69 24.47
N ASN A 244 7.43 -7.74 23.67
CA ASN A 244 6.66 -6.57 23.26
C ASN A 244 6.02 -6.78 21.88
N VAL A 245 4.76 -6.40 21.73
CA VAL A 245 4.01 -6.42 20.46
C VAL A 245 4.65 -5.44 19.48
N VAL A 246 5.27 -5.98 18.42
CA VAL A 246 5.83 -5.25 17.28
C VAL A 246 4.97 -5.35 16.02
N GLY A 247 3.89 -6.13 16.06
CA GLY A 247 2.82 -6.05 15.06
C GLY A 247 1.60 -6.91 15.39
N ILE A 248 0.60 -6.87 14.51
CA ILE A 248 -0.62 -7.70 14.56
C ILE A 248 -0.59 -8.66 13.37
N ASN A 249 -0.56 -9.97 13.59
CA ASN A 249 -0.60 -10.96 12.53
C ASN A 249 -1.90 -10.80 11.73
N THR A 250 -1.83 -10.66 10.40
CA THR A 250 -2.98 -10.19 9.61
C THR A 250 -3.30 -11.08 8.40
N ALA A 251 -2.28 -11.48 7.62
CA ALA A 251 -2.47 -12.15 6.34
C ALA A 251 -1.28 -13.04 5.95
N ILE A 252 -1.47 -13.90 4.93
CA ILE A 252 -0.41 -14.69 4.29
C ILE A 252 -0.49 -14.56 2.78
N TYR A 253 0.65 -14.64 2.11
CA TYR A 253 0.67 -15.06 0.72
C TYR A 253 0.61 -16.59 0.70
N SER A 254 -0.44 -17.18 0.14
CA SER A 254 -0.59 -18.64 0.08
C SER A 254 -1.31 -19.09 -1.20
N PRO A 255 -0.74 -20.04 -1.95
CA PRO A 255 -1.44 -20.72 -3.05
C PRO A 255 -2.50 -21.75 -2.62
N ASN A 256 -2.61 -22.07 -1.32
CA ASN A 256 -3.42 -23.22 -0.84
C ASN A 256 -4.05 -23.04 0.56
N GLY A 257 -4.10 -21.81 1.10
CA GLY A 257 -4.60 -21.50 2.45
C GLY A 257 -3.64 -21.85 3.61
N GLY A 258 -2.52 -22.52 3.35
CA GLY A 258 -1.47 -22.80 4.34
C GLY A 258 -0.25 -21.89 4.21
N SER A 259 0.47 -21.66 5.31
CA SER A 259 1.69 -20.85 5.30
C SER A 259 2.79 -21.47 4.43
N VAL A 260 3.36 -20.66 3.52
CA VAL A 260 4.56 -21.01 2.73
C VAL A 260 5.81 -20.23 3.15
N GLY A 261 5.84 -19.72 4.39
CA GLY A 261 6.93 -18.87 4.90
C GLY A 261 6.86 -17.41 4.43
N VAL A 262 5.66 -16.93 4.08
CA VAL A 262 5.39 -15.53 3.68
C VAL A 262 4.13 -15.05 4.39
N GLY A 263 4.30 -14.60 5.64
CA GLY A 263 3.26 -13.97 6.46
C GLY A 263 3.44 -12.45 6.55
N PHE A 264 2.37 -11.78 6.96
CA PHE A 264 2.31 -10.32 7.07
C PHE A 264 1.66 -9.87 8.38
N ALA A 265 2.20 -8.80 8.95
CA ALA A 265 1.67 -8.16 10.16
C ALA A 265 1.62 -6.63 10.03
N ILE A 266 0.57 -6.03 10.60
CA ILE A 266 0.40 -4.57 10.73
C ILE A 266 1.44 -4.05 11.74
N PRO A 267 2.21 -2.97 11.47
CA PRO A 267 3.18 -2.42 12.41
C PRO A 267 2.55 -1.98 13.74
N SER A 268 3.24 -2.21 14.86
CA SER A 268 2.72 -1.82 16.17
C SER A 268 2.58 -0.32 16.37
N ASP A 269 3.43 0.52 15.79
CA ASP A 269 3.37 1.97 16.00
C ASP A 269 2.15 2.61 15.30
N GLU A 270 1.81 2.11 14.12
CA GLU A 270 0.56 2.41 13.41
C GLU A 270 -0.65 1.91 14.22
N ALA A 271 -0.68 0.59 14.53
CA ALA A 271 -1.80 -0.03 15.22
C ALA A 271 -2.10 0.62 16.58
N LYS A 272 -1.07 1.02 17.34
CA LYS A 272 -1.16 1.70 18.63
C LYS A 272 -1.78 3.10 18.53
N ALA A 273 -1.51 3.83 17.44
CA ALA A 273 -2.15 5.11 17.16
C ALA A 273 -3.63 4.94 16.74
N ILE A 274 -3.95 3.90 15.97
CA ILE A 274 -5.32 3.53 15.59
C ILE A 274 -6.15 3.11 16.81
N VAL A 275 -5.62 2.19 17.63
CA VAL A 275 -6.28 1.72 18.86
C VAL A 275 -6.59 2.89 19.81
N ALA A 276 -5.68 3.85 19.96
CA ALA A 276 -5.91 5.03 20.78
C ALA A 276 -7.04 5.95 20.25
N LYS A 277 -7.21 6.06 18.92
CA LYS A 277 -8.36 6.75 18.31
C LYS A 277 -9.66 5.97 18.55
N LEU A 278 -9.65 4.66 18.25
CA LEU A 278 -10.82 3.79 18.40
C LEU A 278 -11.34 3.70 19.85
N GLN A 279 -10.45 3.67 20.85
CA GLN A 279 -10.81 3.72 22.26
C GLN A 279 -11.50 5.04 22.69
N LYS A 280 -11.29 6.13 21.95
CA LYS A 280 -11.80 7.47 22.26
C LYS A 280 -13.09 7.80 21.50
N ASP A 281 -13.11 7.52 20.20
CA ASP A 281 -14.14 8.00 19.26
C ASP A 281 -14.93 6.85 18.59
N GLY A 282 -14.56 5.58 18.83
CA GLY A 282 -15.24 4.39 18.30
C GLY A 282 -15.08 4.14 16.79
N THR A 283 -14.61 5.12 16.02
CA THR A 283 -14.33 5.04 14.59
C THR A 283 -13.11 5.89 14.25
N ILE A 284 -12.55 5.71 13.04
CA ILE A 284 -11.53 6.62 12.51
C ILE A 284 -12.07 7.32 11.26
N ASP A 285 -12.26 8.64 11.40
CA ASP A 285 -12.48 9.54 10.28
C ASP A 285 -11.17 9.77 9.54
N HIS A 286 -11.10 9.21 8.33
CA HIS A 286 -10.00 9.37 7.40
C HIS A 286 -10.36 10.39 6.33
N GLY A 287 -9.35 11.12 5.86
CA GLY A 287 -9.54 12.13 4.83
C GLY A 287 -9.88 11.53 3.46
N TYR A 288 -10.65 12.29 2.68
CA TYR A 288 -11.02 11.97 1.30
C TYR A 288 -10.82 13.16 0.37
N LEU A 289 -10.49 12.87 -0.91
CA LEU A 289 -10.39 13.86 -1.98
C LEU A 289 -11.41 13.70 -3.11
N GLY A 290 -11.73 12.48 -3.54
CA GLY A 290 -12.57 12.25 -4.73
C GLY A 290 -11.80 12.26 -6.06
N VAL A 291 -10.60 11.67 -6.08
CA VAL A 291 -9.78 11.49 -7.29
C VAL A 291 -9.53 10.01 -7.58
N GLN A 292 -9.64 9.61 -8.84
CA GLN A 292 -9.05 8.38 -9.35
C GLN A 292 -7.63 8.70 -9.85
N ILE A 293 -6.64 7.88 -9.48
CA ILE A 293 -5.22 8.25 -9.62
C ILE A 293 -4.37 7.13 -10.25
N GLN A 294 -3.38 7.54 -11.03
CA GLN A 294 -2.44 6.69 -11.78
C GLN A 294 -0.98 7.06 -11.51
N PRO A 295 -0.03 6.13 -11.66
CA PRO A 295 1.39 6.40 -11.51
C PRO A 295 1.92 7.31 -12.63
N VAL A 296 2.80 8.25 -12.26
CA VAL A 296 3.51 9.12 -13.22
C VAL A 296 4.70 8.35 -13.81
N THR A 297 4.44 7.56 -14.86
CA THR A 297 5.49 6.87 -15.62
C THR A 297 6.40 7.87 -16.34
N LYS A 298 7.52 7.38 -16.88
CA LYS A 298 8.42 8.20 -17.71
C LYS A 298 7.71 8.80 -18.91
N ASP A 299 6.89 8.01 -19.60
CA ASP A 299 6.22 8.45 -20.83
C ASP A 299 5.04 9.38 -20.54
N VAL A 300 4.41 9.27 -19.36
CA VAL A 300 3.48 10.30 -18.84
C VAL A 300 4.23 11.62 -18.61
N ALA A 301 5.36 11.59 -17.88
CA ALA A 301 6.13 12.79 -17.58
C ALA A 301 6.65 13.49 -18.85
N ASP A 302 7.20 12.73 -19.81
CA ASP A 302 7.62 13.23 -21.12
C ASP A 302 6.45 13.75 -21.99
N ALA A 303 5.22 13.24 -21.79
CA ALA A 303 4.04 13.71 -22.51
C ALA A 303 3.51 15.04 -21.96
N VAL A 304 3.53 15.24 -20.63
CA VAL A 304 3.04 16.49 -19.98
C VAL A 304 4.14 17.53 -19.73
N GLY A 305 5.39 17.22 -20.11
CA GLY A 305 6.54 18.11 -19.97
C GLY A 305 7.08 18.26 -18.55
N LEU A 306 6.89 17.26 -17.68
CA LEU A 306 7.32 17.29 -16.29
C LEU A 306 8.78 16.79 -16.16
N ASP A 307 9.68 17.63 -15.65
CA ASP A 307 11.14 17.36 -15.56
C ASP A 307 11.52 16.12 -14.73
N LYS A 308 10.64 15.64 -13.86
CA LYS A 308 10.89 14.53 -12.93
C LYS A 308 9.69 13.59 -12.86
N THR A 309 9.92 12.30 -13.00
CA THR A 309 8.92 11.27 -12.68
C THR A 309 8.57 11.30 -11.20
N GLY A 310 7.32 11.62 -10.88
CA GLY A 310 6.81 11.61 -9.52
C GLY A 310 5.48 12.34 -9.40
N GLY A 311 4.69 11.95 -8.40
CA GLY A 311 3.34 12.46 -8.15
C GLY A 311 2.26 11.42 -8.40
N ALA A 312 1.01 11.88 -8.39
CA ALA A 312 -0.18 11.09 -8.71
C ALA A 312 -0.94 11.77 -9.86
N LEU A 313 -1.03 11.12 -11.03
CA LEU A 313 -1.81 11.61 -12.16
C LEU A 313 -3.30 11.39 -11.89
N VAL A 314 -4.11 12.44 -11.91
CA VAL A 314 -5.56 12.39 -11.73
C VAL A 314 -6.22 11.93 -13.03
N ALA A 315 -6.68 10.68 -13.06
CA ALA A 315 -7.40 10.09 -14.19
C ALA A 315 -8.86 10.59 -14.29
N ALA A 316 -9.51 10.73 -13.13
CA ALA A 316 -10.84 11.29 -13.00
C ALA A 316 -11.00 12.02 -11.67
N VAL A 317 -11.98 12.94 -11.63
CA VAL A 317 -12.44 13.60 -10.40
C VAL A 317 -13.92 13.30 -10.26
N THR A 318 -14.33 12.77 -9.12
CA THR A 318 -15.74 12.47 -8.83
C THR A 318 -16.49 13.78 -8.59
N ALA A 319 -17.70 13.91 -9.13
CA ALA A 319 -18.51 15.12 -8.96
C ALA A 319 -18.88 15.35 -7.48
N ASP A 320 -19.02 16.62 -7.10
CA ASP A 320 -19.41 17.06 -5.75
C ASP A 320 -18.49 16.54 -4.62
N THR A 321 -17.19 16.43 -4.91
CA THR A 321 -16.14 16.03 -3.96
C THR A 321 -15.17 17.17 -3.63
N PRO A 322 -14.39 17.05 -2.53
CA PRO A 322 -13.33 18.00 -2.17
C PRO A 322 -12.42 18.44 -3.32
N ALA A 323 -11.94 17.50 -4.15
CA ALA A 323 -11.08 17.79 -5.29
C ALA A 323 -11.82 18.56 -6.39
N ALA A 324 -13.08 18.20 -6.68
CA ALA A 324 -13.91 18.95 -7.63
C ALA A 324 -14.13 20.40 -7.16
N HIS A 325 -14.44 20.59 -5.87
CA HIS A 325 -14.64 21.92 -5.27
C HIS A 325 -13.35 22.75 -5.17
N ALA A 326 -12.19 22.10 -4.99
CA ALA A 326 -10.88 22.76 -5.05
C ALA A 326 -10.46 23.14 -6.49
N GLY A 327 -11.12 22.62 -7.52
CA GLY A 327 -10.80 22.88 -8.93
C GLY A 327 -9.70 21.97 -9.49
N VAL A 328 -9.50 20.79 -8.91
CA VAL A 328 -8.71 19.68 -9.48
C VAL A 328 -9.41 19.16 -10.75
N LYS A 329 -8.63 18.65 -11.71
CA LYS A 329 -9.11 18.19 -13.02
C LYS A 329 -8.42 16.89 -13.45
N PRO A 330 -9.05 16.09 -14.32
CA PRO A 330 -8.34 15.06 -15.08
C PRO A 330 -7.14 15.68 -15.82
N GLY A 331 -5.99 15.01 -15.77
CA GLY A 331 -4.72 15.48 -16.36
C GLY A 331 -3.79 16.20 -15.37
N ASP A 332 -4.32 16.63 -14.21
CA ASP A 332 -3.49 17.15 -13.12
C ASP A 332 -2.55 16.08 -12.58
N ILE A 333 -1.30 16.43 -12.28
CA ILE A 333 -0.44 15.59 -11.43
C ILE A 333 -0.32 16.26 -10.05
N ILE A 334 -0.81 15.60 -9.01
CA ILE A 334 -0.62 16.07 -7.63
C ILE A 334 0.79 15.70 -7.17
N THR A 335 1.56 16.71 -6.76
CA THR A 335 2.99 16.63 -6.40
C THR A 335 3.26 16.90 -4.92
N SER A 336 2.32 17.52 -4.20
CA SER A 336 2.39 17.67 -2.74
C SER A 336 1.01 17.86 -2.10
N VAL A 337 0.91 17.50 -0.82
CA VAL A 337 -0.24 17.75 0.06
C VAL A 337 0.27 18.42 1.34
N GLY A 338 -0.22 19.61 1.66
CA GLY A 338 0.16 20.33 2.88
C GLY A 338 1.63 20.79 2.97
N GLY A 339 2.39 20.66 1.88
CA GLY A 339 3.85 20.85 1.84
C GLY A 339 4.66 19.54 1.82
N GLU A 340 4.01 18.39 2.04
CA GLU A 340 4.63 17.06 2.00
C GLU A 340 4.60 16.50 0.57
N SER A 341 5.71 15.92 0.11
CA SER A 341 5.89 15.56 -1.30
C SER A 341 5.27 14.20 -1.65
N VAL A 342 4.35 14.22 -2.61
CA VAL A 342 3.79 13.04 -3.26
C VAL A 342 4.77 12.56 -4.33
N LYS A 343 5.28 11.32 -4.21
CA LYS A 343 6.14 10.70 -5.22
C LYS A 343 5.38 9.64 -6.02
N THR A 344 4.42 8.97 -5.38
CA THR A 344 3.57 7.91 -5.93
C THR A 344 2.09 8.18 -5.65
N PRO A 345 1.16 7.50 -6.35
CA PRO A 345 -0.27 7.51 -6.01
C PRO A 345 -0.55 7.13 -4.55
N LYS A 346 0.21 6.16 -4.00
CA LYS A 346 0.03 5.71 -2.62
C LYS A 346 0.50 6.74 -1.58
N ASP A 347 1.51 7.56 -1.89
CA ASP A 347 1.87 8.69 -1.03
C ASP A 347 0.72 9.70 -0.94
N LEU A 348 0.02 9.97 -2.05
CA LEU A 348 -1.18 10.81 -2.02
C LEU A 348 -2.29 10.16 -1.18
N SER A 349 -2.56 8.87 -1.38
CA SER A 349 -3.58 8.16 -0.61
C SER A 349 -3.33 8.23 0.90
N ARG A 350 -2.10 7.96 1.36
CA ARG A 350 -1.71 8.05 2.78
C ARG A 350 -1.75 9.49 3.31
N LEU A 351 -1.11 10.44 2.61
CA LEU A 351 -1.09 11.86 3.00
C LEU A 351 -2.47 12.53 3.01
N VAL A 352 -3.47 11.94 2.35
CA VAL A 352 -4.88 12.36 2.42
C VAL A 352 -5.60 11.63 3.56
N ALA A 353 -5.41 10.32 3.68
CA ALA A 353 -6.00 9.49 4.72
C ALA A 353 -5.73 10.01 6.14
N ASP A 354 -4.48 10.38 6.44
CA ASP A 354 -4.04 10.88 7.76
C ASP A 354 -4.66 12.23 8.16
N LEU A 355 -5.36 12.90 7.25
CA LEU A 355 -5.97 14.20 7.50
C LEU A 355 -7.40 14.04 8.03
N SER A 356 -7.66 14.65 9.18
CA SER A 356 -9.03 14.79 9.69
C SER A 356 -9.92 15.50 8.66
N PRO A 357 -11.16 15.03 8.42
CA PRO A 357 -12.12 15.72 7.58
C PRO A 357 -12.36 17.17 8.04
N GLY A 358 -12.63 18.06 7.10
CA GLY A 358 -12.67 19.51 7.32
C GLY A 358 -11.30 20.20 7.41
N ALA A 359 -10.19 19.46 7.47
CA ALA A 359 -8.84 20.05 7.42
C ALA A 359 -8.61 20.77 6.08
N LYS A 360 -7.96 21.93 6.14
CA LYS A 360 -7.58 22.72 4.96
C LYS A 360 -6.09 22.55 4.65
N LYS A 361 -5.76 22.22 3.41
CA LYS A 361 -4.38 22.01 2.94
C LYS A 361 -4.19 22.62 1.54
N SER A 362 -2.95 22.98 1.22
CA SER A 362 -2.55 23.23 -0.17
C SER A 362 -2.30 21.89 -0.89
N LEU A 363 -2.75 21.78 -2.14
CA LEU A 363 -2.36 20.75 -3.09
C LEU A 363 -1.45 21.41 -4.14
N GLY A 364 -0.18 21.03 -4.15
CA GLY A 364 0.74 21.46 -5.20
C GLY A 364 0.57 20.57 -6.43
N ILE A 365 0.12 21.14 -7.54
CA ILE A 365 -0.29 20.43 -8.75
C ILE A 365 0.55 20.86 -9.95
N TRP A 366 0.87 19.92 -10.85
CA TRP A 366 1.34 20.21 -12.19
C TRP A 366 0.17 20.16 -13.19
N ARG A 367 -0.01 21.24 -13.95
CA ARG A 367 -1.04 21.41 -14.99
C ARG A 367 -0.52 22.34 -16.09
N ASP A 368 -0.81 22.07 -17.35
CA ASP A 368 -0.45 22.91 -18.50
C ASP A 368 1.05 23.31 -18.56
N GLY A 369 1.94 22.44 -18.09
CA GLY A 369 3.38 22.68 -18.02
C GLY A 369 3.83 23.61 -16.89
N LYS A 370 3.05 23.76 -15.82
CA LYS A 370 3.31 24.69 -14.70
C LYS A 370 2.88 24.10 -13.36
N THR A 371 3.54 24.53 -12.28
CA THR A 371 3.09 24.31 -10.90
C THR A 371 1.97 25.30 -10.53
N ILE A 372 0.94 24.80 -9.85
CA ILE A 372 -0.22 25.54 -9.34
C ILE A 372 -0.54 25.04 -7.93
N ASP A 373 -0.74 25.94 -6.97
CA ASP A 373 -1.27 25.61 -5.65
C ASP A 373 -2.80 25.77 -5.62
N LEU A 374 -3.52 24.72 -5.23
CA LEU A 374 -4.96 24.76 -4.97
C LEU A 374 -5.25 24.51 -3.48
N ASN A 375 -6.20 25.24 -2.89
CA ASN A 375 -6.62 25.00 -1.51
C ASN A 375 -7.78 24.01 -1.49
N VAL A 376 -7.61 22.88 -0.79
CA VAL A 376 -8.67 21.88 -0.58
C VAL A 376 -9.14 21.88 0.87
N THR A 377 -10.42 21.56 1.08
CA THR A 377 -10.98 21.20 2.38
C THR A 377 -11.33 19.71 2.32
N VAL A 378 -10.65 18.89 3.11
CA VAL A 378 -10.68 17.42 3.02
C VAL A 378 -12.06 16.87 3.42
N GLY A 379 -12.56 15.87 2.69
CA GLY A 379 -13.83 15.18 2.94
C GLY A 379 -13.69 14.00 3.91
N GLY A 380 -14.78 13.29 4.17
CA GLY A 380 -14.85 12.19 5.14
C GLY A 380 -15.13 10.81 4.55
N ASN A 381 -15.35 9.83 5.43
CA ASN A 381 -15.60 8.44 5.03
C ASN A 381 -16.91 8.27 4.22
N GLU A 382 -17.95 9.06 4.50
CA GLU A 382 -19.24 9.02 3.77
C GLU A 382 -19.09 9.40 2.30
N ASP A 383 -18.16 10.30 1.98
CA ASP A 383 -17.88 10.72 0.60
C ASP A 383 -17.19 9.60 -0.21
N GLY A 384 -16.43 8.73 0.47
CA GLY A 384 -15.50 7.79 -0.15
C GLY A 384 -16.08 6.46 -0.64
N GLN A 385 -17.24 6.03 -0.12
CA GLN A 385 -17.75 4.66 -0.33
C GLN A 385 -18.27 4.35 -1.75
N LYS A 386 -18.21 5.30 -2.70
CA LYS A 386 -18.87 5.17 -4.01
C LYS A 386 -18.00 4.69 -5.19
N GLN A 387 -16.67 4.67 -5.07
CA GLN A 387 -15.79 4.38 -6.23
C GLN A 387 -14.43 3.78 -5.80
N ALA A 388 -14.28 2.45 -5.94
CA ALA A 388 -13.00 1.75 -5.82
C ALA A 388 -12.99 0.45 -6.65
N ALA A 389 -12.29 0.46 -7.78
CA ALA A 389 -11.71 -0.70 -8.50
C ALA A 389 -11.21 -0.26 -9.91
N ALA A 390 -9.89 -0.26 -10.13
CA ALA A 390 -9.24 -0.26 -11.44
C ALA A 390 -7.72 -0.42 -11.24
N GLU A 391 -7.19 -1.62 -11.47
CA GLU A 391 -5.76 -1.92 -11.32
C GLU A 391 -4.94 -1.52 -12.55
N SER A 392 -3.61 -1.57 -12.47
CA SER A 392 -2.68 -1.20 -13.55
C SER A 392 -1.53 -2.20 -13.67
N SER A 393 -1.10 -2.50 -14.89
CA SER A 393 -0.05 -3.50 -15.22
C SER A 393 1.00 -2.91 -16.16
N ASP A 394 2.26 -3.35 -16.04
CA ASP A 394 3.44 -2.61 -16.52
C ASP A 394 4.54 -3.55 -17.09
N ASN A 395 5.07 -3.31 -18.31
CA ASN A 395 6.44 -3.69 -18.75
C ASN A 395 6.88 -3.19 -20.16
N LYS A 396 8.15 -3.42 -20.55
CA LYS A 396 8.91 -2.66 -21.60
C LYS A 396 9.60 -3.53 -22.70
N GLY A 397 9.94 -2.93 -23.86
CA GLY A 397 10.81 -3.50 -24.92
C GLY A 397 10.98 -2.60 -26.17
N GLU A 398 12.00 -2.83 -27.03
CA GLU A 398 12.51 -1.92 -28.12
C GLU A 398 12.43 -2.56 -29.55
N SER A 399 12.75 -1.97 -30.73
CA SER A 399 13.45 -0.70 -31.06
C SER A 399 13.01 0.03 -32.38
N SER A 400 12.48 1.28 -32.28
CA SER A 400 12.53 2.42 -33.24
C SER A 400 11.67 2.49 -34.56
N GLY A 401 11.25 3.71 -34.98
CA GLY A 401 10.97 4.03 -36.42
C GLY A 401 9.77 4.93 -36.85
N GLN A 402 9.82 6.26 -36.63
CA GLN A 402 8.88 7.34 -37.08
C GLN A 402 7.37 7.24 -36.74
N PRO A 403 6.68 8.38 -36.50
CA PRO A 403 5.41 8.40 -35.76
C PRO A 403 4.16 8.06 -36.58
N SER A 404 3.84 6.76 -36.68
CA SER A 404 2.45 6.31 -36.62
C SER A 404 2.25 5.52 -35.32
N LEU A 405 1.26 5.90 -34.51
CA LEU A 405 1.01 5.22 -33.22
C LEU A 405 0.50 3.78 -33.41
N GLY A 406 0.04 3.42 -34.62
CA GLY A 406 -0.57 2.12 -34.92
C GLY A 406 -2.09 2.05 -34.78
N ILE A 407 -2.79 3.17 -34.59
CA ILE A 407 -4.25 3.17 -34.36
C ILE A 407 -5.06 3.51 -35.62
N GLY A 408 -6.02 2.64 -35.96
CA GLY A 408 -7.14 2.96 -36.85
C GLY A 408 -8.23 3.65 -36.05
N LEU A 409 -8.70 4.82 -36.52
CA LEU A 409 -9.66 5.66 -35.80
C LEU A 409 -10.89 5.99 -36.64
N ALA A 410 -12.07 5.76 -36.06
CA ALA A 410 -13.38 6.10 -36.61
C ALA A 410 -14.16 7.03 -35.66
N ASP A 411 -15.26 7.61 -36.15
CA ASP A 411 -16.12 8.52 -35.38
C ASP A 411 -17.22 7.73 -34.65
N LEU A 412 -17.69 8.22 -33.49
CA LEU A 412 -18.72 7.57 -32.68
C LEU A 412 -20.12 7.70 -33.31
N THR A 413 -20.47 6.78 -34.20
CA THR A 413 -21.85 6.65 -34.73
C THR A 413 -22.82 6.16 -33.63
N PRO A 414 -24.15 6.32 -33.82
CA PRO A 414 -25.14 5.79 -32.89
C PRO A 414 -25.02 4.27 -32.70
N ASP A 415 -24.74 3.52 -33.77
CA ASP A 415 -24.65 2.06 -33.74
C ASP A 415 -23.41 1.59 -32.96
N VAL A 416 -22.25 2.22 -33.20
CA VAL A 416 -21.01 1.97 -32.43
C VAL A 416 -21.21 2.32 -30.96
N ARG A 417 -21.89 3.44 -30.67
CA ARG A 417 -22.20 3.86 -29.29
C ARG A 417 -23.08 2.84 -28.57
N GLN A 418 -24.08 2.26 -29.26
CA GLN A 418 -24.91 1.19 -28.71
C GLN A 418 -24.11 -0.11 -28.53
N GLN A 419 -23.27 -0.48 -29.49
CA GLN A 419 -22.46 -1.70 -29.46
C GLN A 419 -21.42 -1.71 -28.32
N LEU A 420 -20.93 -0.54 -27.93
CA LEU A 420 -20.01 -0.33 -26.80
C LEU A 420 -20.71 0.10 -25.49
N ASN A 421 -22.06 0.10 -25.44
CA ASN A 421 -22.87 0.53 -24.29
C ASN A 421 -22.57 1.96 -23.76
N LEU A 422 -22.03 2.84 -24.61
CA LEU A 422 -21.46 4.14 -24.19
C LEU A 422 -22.55 5.18 -23.86
N PRO A 423 -22.49 5.84 -22.68
CA PRO A 423 -23.39 6.94 -22.33
C PRO A 423 -23.38 8.07 -23.36
N ARG A 424 -24.52 8.76 -23.54
CA ARG A 424 -24.63 9.89 -24.50
C ARG A 424 -23.67 11.05 -24.22
N ALA A 425 -23.16 11.18 -23.00
CA ALA A 425 -22.20 12.20 -22.60
C ALA A 425 -20.78 11.96 -23.14
N VAL A 426 -20.44 10.73 -23.55
CA VAL A 426 -19.09 10.40 -24.05
C VAL A 426 -18.90 10.96 -25.46
N SER A 427 -17.88 11.81 -25.64
CA SER A 427 -17.49 12.41 -26.92
C SER A 427 -16.02 12.09 -27.17
N GLY A 428 -15.66 11.76 -28.41
CA GLY A 428 -14.35 11.20 -28.73
C GLY A 428 -14.32 10.47 -30.07
N ALA A 429 -13.23 9.73 -30.30
CA ALA A 429 -13.08 8.83 -31.45
C ALA A 429 -12.89 7.39 -30.98
N VAL A 430 -13.48 6.42 -31.68
CA VAL A 430 -13.26 5.00 -31.38
C VAL A 430 -12.00 4.49 -32.07
N VAL A 431 -11.23 3.68 -31.36
CA VAL A 431 -10.15 2.86 -31.91
C VAL A 431 -10.78 1.66 -32.61
N ALA A 432 -10.81 1.70 -33.93
CA ALA A 432 -11.41 0.67 -34.78
C ALA A 432 -10.43 -0.47 -35.10
N SER A 433 -9.13 -0.23 -34.96
CA SER A 433 -8.07 -1.24 -35.04
C SER A 433 -6.80 -0.76 -34.33
N VAL A 434 -5.97 -1.72 -33.90
CA VAL A 434 -4.62 -1.45 -33.41
C VAL A 434 -3.65 -2.39 -34.16
N ASP A 435 -2.58 -1.81 -34.67
CA ASP A 435 -1.42 -2.51 -35.24
C ASP A 435 -0.57 -3.07 -34.08
N PRO A 436 -0.42 -4.40 -33.95
CA PRO A 436 0.25 -5.02 -32.81
C PRO A 436 1.75 -4.68 -32.75
N ASP A 437 2.37 -4.31 -33.88
CA ASP A 437 3.80 -4.03 -34.00
C ASP A 437 4.13 -2.54 -33.76
N LYS A 438 3.27 -1.83 -32.98
CA LYS A 438 3.32 -0.37 -32.80
C LYS A 438 3.08 0.11 -31.37
N SER A 439 3.51 1.34 -31.11
CA SER A 439 3.53 2.00 -29.81
C SER A 439 2.19 1.97 -29.07
N ALA A 440 1.04 2.06 -29.76
CA ALA A 440 -0.26 2.01 -29.10
C ALA A 440 -0.60 0.63 -28.55
N ALA A 441 -0.29 -0.46 -29.28
CA ALA A 441 -0.46 -1.82 -28.76
C ALA A 441 0.47 -2.07 -27.55
N ALA A 442 1.73 -1.66 -27.67
CA ALA A 442 2.71 -1.75 -26.58
C ALA A 442 2.30 -0.92 -25.34
N ALA A 443 1.64 0.22 -25.53
CA ALA A 443 1.08 1.06 -24.46
C ALA A 443 -0.29 0.56 -23.95
N GLY A 444 -0.83 -0.55 -24.45
CA GLY A 444 -2.09 -1.14 -23.97
C GLY A 444 -3.38 -0.50 -24.51
N ILE A 445 -3.31 0.26 -25.61
CA ILE A 445 -4.51 0.68 -26.38
C ILE A 445 -5.13 -0.56 -27.05
N GLN A 446 -6.45 -0.63 -27.03
CA GLN A 446 -7.24 -1.77 -27.52
C GLN A 446 -8.29 -1.33 -28.55
N SER A 447 -8.72 -2.26 -29.41
CA SER A 447 -9.86 -2.02 -30.30
C SER A 447 -11.14 -1.94 -29.48
N GLY A 448 -11.94 -0.90 -29.69
CA GLY A 448 -13.09 -0.54 -28.86
C GLY A 448 -12.85 0.62 -27.89
N ASP A 449 -11.58 0.98 -27.60
CA ASP A 449 -11.26 2.16 -26.79
C ASP A 449 -11.84 3.43 -27.40
N VAL A 450 -12.32 4.35 -26.55
CA VAL A 450 -12.72 5.69 -26.99
C VAL A 450 -11.74 6.74 -26.48
N ILE A 451 -10.99 7.37 -27.39
CA ILE A 451 -10.11 8.48 -27.05
C ILE A 451 -10.98 9.73 -26.85
N VAL A 452 -11.05 10.23 -25.60
CA VAL A 452 -11.88 11.38 -25.19
C VAL A 452 -11.08 12.68 -24.99
N SER A 453 -9.75 12.58 -24.80
CA SER A 453 -8.84 13.73 -24.89
C SER A 453 -7.42 13.33 -25.31
N VAL A 454 -6.67 14.30 -25.83
CA VAL A 454 -5.27 14.15 -26.29
C VAL A 454 -4.44 15.30 -25.72
N ASN A 455 -3.47 15.00 -24.85
CA ASN A 455 -2.71 15.97 -24.06
C ASN A 455 -3.64 17.03 -23.41
N ASP A 456 -4.60 16.54 -22.63
CA ASP A 456 -5.60 17.30 -21.86
C ASP A 456 -6.56 18.18 -22.68
N ARG A 457 -6.48 18.13 -24.02
CA ARG A 457 -7.45 18.75 -24.93
C ARG A 457 -8.57 17.76 -25.26
N PRO A 458 -9.85 18.05 -24.94
CA PRO A 458 -10.97 17.24 -25.38
C PRO A 458 -11.02 17.12 -26.90
N VAL A 459 -11.50 15.98 -27.38
CA VAL A 459 -11.64 15.64 -28.81
C VAL A 459 -13.05 15.10 -29.06
N HIS A 460 -13.63 15.40 -30.22
CA HIS A 460 -15.03 15.08 -30.52
C HIS A 460 -15.19 14.08 -31.68
N ASN A 461 -14.14 13.85 -32.46
CA ASN A 461 -14.12 12.98 -33.63
C ASN A 461 -12.69 12.54 -33.99
N SER A 462 -12.54 11.62 -34.93
CA SER A 462 -11.25 11.04 -35.32
C SER A 462 -10.30 12.00 -36.03
N ARG A 463 -10.78 13.10 -36.63
CA ARG A 463 -9.93 14.17 -37.19
C ARG A 463 -9.30 15.00 -36.07
N ASP A 464 -10.04 15.31 -35.00
CA ASP A 464 -9.50 16.06 -33.85
C ASP A 464 -8.33 15.29 -33.23
N VAL A 465 -8.52 13.98 -33.00
CA VAL A 465 -7.47 13.08 -32.47
C VAL A 465 -6.24 13.06 -33.37
N LYS A 466 -6.42 12.84 -34.69
CA LYS A 466 -5.32 12.83 -35.67
C LYS A 466 -4.58 14.18 -35.71
N THR A 467 -5.28 15.29 -35.51
CA THR A 467 -4.72 16.65 -35.49
C THR A 467 -3.90 16.90 -34.21
N ALA A 468 -4.45 16.58 -33.04
CA ALA A 468 -3.77 16.77 -31.75
C ALA A 468 -2.51 15.89 -31.61
N ILE A 469 -2.56 14.65 -32.10
CA ILE A 469 -1.39 13.75 -32.18
C ILE A 469 -0.32 14.37 -33.10
N ALA A 470 -0.69 14.86 -34.28
CA ALA A 470 0.24 15.47 -35.21
C ALA A 470 0.84 16.79 -34.70
N GLU A 471 0.09 17.58 -33.91
CA GLU A 471 0.62 18.76 -33.21
C GLU A 471 1.62 18.40 -32.12
N ALA A 472 1.33 17.38 -31.31
CA ALA A 472 2.22 16.96 -30.23
C ALA A 472 3.57 16.43 -30.75
N GLY A 473 3.57 15.67 -31.85
CA GLY A 473 4.80 15.25 -32.54
C GLY A 473 5.57 16.43 -33.13
N LYS A 474 4.89 17.41 -33.76
CA LYS A 474 5.52 18.65 -34.25
C LYS A 474 6.11 19.52 -33.14
N ALA A 475 5.52 19.48 -31.95
CA ALA A 475 6.03 20.16 -30.75
C ALA A 475 7.24 19.44 -30.10
N GLY A 476 7.72 18.33 -30.67
CA GLY A 476 8.89 17.61 -30.17
C GLY A 476 8.63 16.81 -28.89
N ARG A 477 7.37 16.56 -28.51
CA ARG A 477 7.06 15.66 -27.39
C ARG A 477 7.50 14.23 -27.77
N LYS A 478 8.03 13.48 -26.80
CA LYS A 478 8.47 12.08 -27.02
C LYS A 478 7.31 11.09 -27.00
N SER A 479 6.19 11.50 -26.38
CA SER A 479 4.98 10.73 -26.17
C SER A 479 3.76 11.65 -26.26
N VAL A 480 2.57 11.04 -26.40
CA VAL A 480 1.26 11.69 -26.32
C VAL A 480 0.42 11.01 -25.26
N LEU A 481 -0.18 11.80 -24.38
CA LEU A 481 -1.08 11.33 -23.34
C LEU A 481 -2.50 11.25 -23.91
N LEU A 482 -3.06 10.05 -24.01
CA LEU A 482 -4.44 9.81 -24.44
C LEU A 482 -5.28 9.50 -23.20
N LEU A 483 -6.40 10.21 -23.01
CA LEU A 483 -7.43 9.73 -22.08
C LEU A 483 -8.36 8.81 -22.86
N VAL A 484 -8.41 7.54 -22.49
CA VAL A 484 -9.33 6.56 -23.07
C VAL A 484 -10.45 6.21 -22.10
N GLU A 485 -11.65 6.03 -22.64
CA GLU A 485 -12.79 5.43 -21.94
C GLU A 485 -12.97 3.98 -22.43
N ARG A 486 -12.95 3.04 -21.48
CA ARG A 486 -13.02 1.59 -21.67
C ARG A 486 -13.89 1.02 -20.56
N ASP A 487 -14.89 0.21 -20.92
CA ASP A 487 -15.82 -0.46 -19.99
C ASP A 487 -16.48 0.46 -18.93
N GLY A 488 -16.66 1.75 -19.27
CA GLY A 488 -17.20 2.78 -18.38
C GLY A 488 -16.19 3.42 -17.41
N GLY A 489 -14.96 2.92 -17.36
CA GLY A 489 -13.82 3.54 -16.67
C GLY A 489 -13.03 4.48 -17.59
N LYS A 490 -12.31 5.44 -17.00
CA LYS A 490 -11.37 6.32 -17.71
C LYS A 490 -9.95 6.06 -17.24
N THR A 491 -9.02 5.94 -18.18
CA THR A 491 -7.60 5.77 -17.89
C THR A 491 -6.74 6.55 -18.88
N PHE A 492 -5.67 7.14 -18.38
CA PHE A 492 -4.64 7.77 -19.21
C PHE A 492 -3.64 6.74 -19.69
N VAL A 493 -3.38 6.76 -20.99
CA VAL A 493 -2.38 5.94 -21.67
C VAL A 493 -1.38 6.87 -22.36
N ALA A 494 -0.12 6.81 -21.93
CA ALA A 494 0.97 7.53 -22.59
C ALA A 494 1.55 6.68 -23.73
N VAL A 495 1.36 7.12 -24.97
CA VAL A 495 1.86 6.41 -26.16
C VAL A 495 3.11 7.11 -26.68
N PRO A 496 4.29 6.45 -26.76
CA PRO A 496 5.49 7.05 -27.31
C PRO A 496 5.37 7.28 -28.83
N PHE A 497 6.00 8.35 -29.33
CA PHE A 497 6.00 8.73 -30.75
C PHE A 497 7.03 7.98 -31.60
N GLY A 498 8.07 7.45 -30.97
CA GLY A 498 8.73 6.27 -31.51
C GLY A 498 7.97 5.03 -31.09
N ALA A 499 8.15 3.91 -31.81
CA ALA A 499 8.36 2.68 -31.04
C ALA A 499 9.55 2.95 -30.10
N ALA A 500 9.47 2.43 -28.86
CA ALA A 500 10.67 2.21 -28.07
C ALA A 500 11.72 1.49 -28.92
#